data_AF-A0A7Y1YHB4-F1
#
_entry.id   AF-A0A7Y1YHB4-F1
#
_cell.length_a   1.000
_cell.length_b   1.000
_cell.length_c   1.000
_cell.angle_alpha   90.00
_cell.angle_beta   90.00
_cell.angle_gamma   90.00
#
_symmetry.space_group_name_H-M   'P 1'
#
loop_
_entity.id
_entity.type
_entity.pdbx_description
1 polymer ?
#
loop_
_entity_poly.entity_id
_entity_poly.type
_entity_poly.pdbx_seq_one_letter_code
_entity_poly.pdbx_strand_id
1 'polypeptide(L)'
;MKTNKILSYLSIAVLALFLASCVNDDDYATPSPSGTEDPVLTGQQTSFQAIYSRLAQANADGDATAIIEDDEDLYLVGYVVSSDQSGNFFEELIIQNKTDDSDSMDDPRLGLRLAVNVSSLSDTYEFGRKVFVKLNGLTIGTANGILTVAKGEGSQVEQIQEFEYRDIILRGGEVATITPKVVAIGDLTEQDLNTFIQFDNAQINRNELSLTYAGEPSDEFDGFRIIESCDDNSSMLLQTSTFADFKSVQGAHGRGSIQGIMSRDFGDDFNVFVINSVADVNFVNT
;
A
#
# COMPACT_ATOMS: atom_id res chain seq x y z
N MET A 1 -6.48 14.79 -84.37
CA MET A 1 -7.47 14.20 -83.43
C MET A 1 -8.07 15.33 -82.61
N LYS A 2 -9.39 15.55 -82.69
CA LYS A 2 -10.08 16.58 -81.90
C LYS A 2 -10.25 16.07 -80.48
N THR A 3 -9.53 16.62 -79.52
CA THR A 3 -9.68 16.29 -78.10
C THR A 3 -11.06 16.75 -77.66
N ASN A 4 -11.94 15.78 -77.32
CA ASN A 4 -13.29 16.09 -76.84
C ASN A 4 -13.18 16.69 -75.45
N LYS A 5 -13.29 18.02 -75.35
CA LYS A 5 -13.18 18.76 -74.08
C LYS A 5 -14.12 18.22 -72.99
N ILE A 6 -15.27 17.67 -73.39
CA ILE A 6 -16.26 17.03 -72.52
C ILE A 6 -15.69 15.78 -71.82
N LEU A 7 -14.90 14.94 -72.50
CA LEU A 7 -14.25 13.78 -71.88
C LEU A 7 -13.22 14.22 -70.84
N SER A 8 -12.48 15.31 -71.11
CA SER A 8 -11.47 15.84 -70.18
C SER A 8 -12.10 16.37 -68.89
N TYR A 9 -13.26 17.02 -68.97
CA TYR A 9 -13.99 17.49 -67.78
C TYR A 9 -14.60 16.33 -66.98
N LEU A 10 -15.06 15.28 -67.66
CA LEU A 10 -15.58 14.07 -67.00
C LEU A 10 -14.48 13.32 -66.23
N SER A 11 -13.27 13.23 -66.80
CA SER A 11 -12.12 12.62 -66.12
C SER A 11 -11.68 13.40 -64.87
N ILE A 12 -11.76 14.73 -64.89
CA ILE A 12 -11.44 15.58 -63.73
C ILE A 12 -12.52 15.46 -62.64
N ALA A 13 -13.80 15.38 -63.03
CA ALA A 13 -14.91 15.21 -62.09
C ALA A 13 -14.88 13.84 -61.38
N VAL A 14 -14.51 12.77 -62.10
CA VAL A 14 -14.37 11.42 -61.53
C VAL A 14 -13.15 11.36 -60.58
N LEU A 15 -12.05 12.04 -60.89
CA LEU A 15 -10.88 12.10 -60.01
C LEU A 15 -11.14 12.87 -58.72
N ALA A 16 -12.01 13.89 -58.75
CA ALA A 16 -12.43 14.64 -57.56
C ALA A 16 -13.34 13.82 -56.62
N LEU A 17 -14.12 12.88 -57.14
CA LEU A 17 -14.98 11.99 -56.35
C LEU A 17 -14.18 10.95 -55.53
N PHE A 18 -12.97 10.58 -55.96
CA PHE A 18 -12.08 9.70 -55.18
C PHE A 18 -11.35 10.40 -54.03
N LEU A 19 -11.27 11.73 -54.03
CA LEU A 19 -10.65 12.50 -52.92
C LEU A 19 -11.65 12.84 -51.80
N ALA A 20 -12.94 12.58 -52.00
CA ALA A 20 -14.00 12.87 -51.02
C ALA A 20 -14.46 11.63 -50.23
N SER A 21 -13.87 10.45 -50.47
CA SER A 21 -14.20 9.21 -49.74
C SER A 21 -13.27 8.91 -48.55
N CYS A 22 -12.50 9.89 -48.08
CA CYS A 22 -11.94 9.82 -46.74
C CYS A 22 -13.10 9.98 -45.75
N VAL A 23 -13.73 8.85 -45.41
CA VAL A 23 -14.45 8.73 -44.15
C VAL A 23 -13.43 9.11 -43.07
N ASN A 24 -13.69 10.18 -42.32
CA ASN A 24 -12.99 10.45 -41.07
C ASN A 24 -13.44 9.37 -40.09
N ASP A 25 -12.73 8.25 -40.08
CA ASP A 25 -12.97 7.11 -39.17
C ASP A 25 -11.93 7.07 -38.04
N ASP A 26 -11.39 8.24 -37.67
CA ASP A 26 -10.38 8.39 -36.63
C ASP A 26 -10.98 8.77 -35.25
N ASP A 27 -12.30 8.61 -35.06
CA ASP A 27 -12.95 8.71 -33.74
C ASP A 27 -13.14 7.32 -33.10
N TYR A 28 -12.15 6.43 -33.27
CA TYR A 28 -11.95 5.37 -32.29
C TYR A 28 -11.21 6.00 -31.11
N ALA A 29 -11.97 6.55 -30.16
CA ALA A 29 -11.44 6.72 -28.81
C ALA A 29 -10.94 5.34 -28.38
N THR A 30 -9.62 5.16 -28.33
CA THR A 30 -9.01 4.02 -27.67
C THR A 30 -9.67 3.93 -26.30
N PRO A 31 -10.25 2.78 -25.90
CA PRO A 31 -10.80 2.65 -24.56
C PRO A 31 -9.72 3.15 -23.59
N SER A 32 -10.01 4.22 -22.83
CA SER A 32 -9.14 4.56 -21.71
C SER A 32 -8.99 3.27 -20.90
N PRO A 33 -7.77 2.87 -20.52
CA PRO A 33 -7.60 1.72 -19.67
C PRO A 33 -8.55 1.90 -18.48
N SER A 34 -9.50 0.97 -18.34
CA SER A 34 -10.37 0.90 -17.17
C SER A 34 -9.47 0.95 -15.93
N GLY A 35 -9.59 2.01 -15.11
CA GLY A 35 -8.76 2.19 -13.92
C GLY A 35 -7.93 3.47 -13.85
N THR A 36 -8.29 4.53 -14.60
CA THR A 36 -7.71 5.89 -14.43
C THR A 36 -8.62 6.85 -13.67
N GLU A 37 -9.89 6.48 -13.44
CA GLU A 37 -10.83 7.29 -12.67
C GLU A 37 -11.16 6.61 -11.34
N ASP A 38 -11.41 7.42 -10.32
CA ASP A 38 -11.87 6.93 -9.02
C ASP A 38 -13.29 6.32 -9.15
N PRO A 39 -13.59 5.25 -8.39
CA PRO A 39 -14.92 4.64 -8.40
C PRO A 39 -15.98 5.64 -7.92
N VAL A 40 -17.17 5.57 -8.53
CA VAL A 40 -18.33 6.33 -8.06
C VAL A 40 -18.84 5.69 -6.77
N LEU A 41 -18.70 6.39 -5.65
CA LEU A 41 -19.18 5.91 -4.35
C LEU A 41 -20.70 6.10 -4.24
N THR A 42 -21.38 5.05 -3.79
CA THR A 42 -22.82 5.11 -3.48
C THR A 42 -23.09 5.45 -2.02
N GLY A 43 -22.06 5.38 -1.18
CA GLY A 43 -22.12 5.58 0.27
C GLY A 43 -21.36 6.81 0.77
N GLN A 44 -21.19 6.90 2.09
CA GLN A 44 -20.45 7.96 2.75
C GLN A 44 -18.99 7.59 2.96
N GLN A 45 -18.11 8.59 2.92
CA GLN A 45 -16.70 8.41 3.28
C GLN A 45 -16.53 8.58 4.80
N THR A 46 -15.82 7.65 5.43
CA THR A 46 -15.38 7.74 6.83
C THR A 46 -13.87 8.05 6.92
N SER A 47 -13.37 8.25 8.13
CA SER A 47 -11.94 8.54 8.39
C SER A 47 -11.28 7.39 9.15
N PHE A 48 -9.94 7.31 9.05
CA PHE A 48 -9.16 6.36 9.85
C PHE A 48 -9.39 6.59 11.35
N GLN A 49 -9.44 7.85 11.79
CA GLN A 49 -9.75 8.20 13.19
C GLN A 49 -11.09 7.61 13.65
N ALA A 50 -12.13 7.63 12.81
CA ALA A 50 -13.42 7.04 13.13
C ALA A 50 -13.35 5.51 13.25
N ILE A 51 -12.55 4.83 12.43
CA ILE A 51 -12.29 3.39 12.52
C ILE A 51 -11.61 3.03 13.85
N TYR A 52 -10.55 3.76 14.21
CA TYR A 52 -9.87 3.62 15.49
C TYR A 52 -10.83 3.84 16.67
N SER A 53 -11.63 4.92 16.63
CA SER A 53 -12.60 5.22 17.69
C SER A 53 -13.69 4.16 17.82
N ARG A 54 -14.14 3.56 16.71
CA ARG A 54 -15.15 2.50 16.71
C ARG A 54 -14.64 1.23 17.41
N LEU A 55 -13.40 0.81 17.11
CA LEU A 55 -12.78 -0.32 17.81
C LEU A 55 -12.54 0.00 19.29
N ALA A 56 -12.08 1.20 19.61
CA ALA A 56 -11.88 1.62 21.00
C ALA A 56 -13.19 1.61 21.81
N GLN A 57 -14.31 1.99 21.20
CA GLN A 57 -15.62 1.91 21.81
C GLN A 57 -16.04 0.45 22.08
N ALA A 58 -15.92 -0.44 21.08
CA ALA A 58 -16.22 -1.86 21.26
C ALA A 58 -15.39 -2.48 22.40
N ASN A 59 -14.08 -2.19 22.43
CA ASN A 59 -13.19 -2.66 23.51
C ASN A 59 -13.62 -2.14 24.89
N ALA A 60 -14.11 -0.90 24.98
CA ALA A 60 -14.61 -0.33 26.23
C ALA A 60 -15.91 -1.00 26.71
N ASP A 61 -16.72 -1.49 25.77
CA ASP A 61 -17.95 -2.23 26.04
C ASP A 61 -17.71 -3.74 26.31
N GLY A 62 -16.47 -4.21 26.12
CA GLY A 62 -16.02 -5.57 26.41
C GLY A 62 -15.93 -6.49 25.20
N ASP A 63 -16.15 -5.96 23.99
CA ASP A 63 -16.05 -6.69 22.73
C ASP A 63 -14.66 -6.54 22.11
N ALA A 64 -14.06 -7.63 21.64
CA ALA A 64 -12.72 -7.61 21.03
C ALA A 64 -12.68 -7.03 19.61
N THR A 65 -13.85 -6.83 18.99
CA THR A 65 -14.00 -6.43 17.60
C THR A 65 -15.23 -5.53 17.44
N ALA A 66 -15.22 -4.67 16.43
CA ALA A 66 -16.36 -3.86 16.04
C ALA A 66 -16.83 -4.25 14.63
N ILE A 67 -18.10 -4.62 14.49
CA ILE A 67 -18.72 -4.94 13.20
C ILE A 67 -19.27 -3.65 12.57
N ILE A 68 -19.09 -3.52 11.26
CA ILE A 68 -19.73 -2.49 10.45
C ILE A 68 -20.93 -3.12 9.77
N GLU A 69 -22.13 -2.71 10.15
CA GLU A 69 -23.36 -3.35 9.70
C GLU A 69 -23.54 -3.23 8.18
N ASP A 70 -24.26 -4.19 7.57
CA ASP A 70 -24.42 -4.27 6.12
C ASP A 70 -25.15 -3.05 5.52
N ASP A 71 -25.97 -2.35 6.31
CA ASP A 71 -26.71 -1.15 5.91
C ASP A 71 -25.92 0.16 6.08
N GLU A 72 -24.74 0.11 6.71
CA GLU A 72 -23.82 1.22 6.82
C GLU A 72 -22.98 1.33 5.55
N ASP A 73 -23.55 1.93 4.49
CA ASP A 73 -22.87 2.25 3.23
C ASP A 73 -21.68 3.21 3.45
N LEU A 74 -20.56 2.65 3.89
CA LEU A 74 -19.35 3.35 4.32
C LEU A 74 -18.15 2.94 3.50
N TYR A 75 -17.33 3.94 3.17
CA TYR A 75 -16.08 3.77 2.46
C TYR A 75 -14.93 4.39 3.25
N LEU A 76 -13.82 3.66 3.38
CA LEU A 76 -12.55 4.20 3.83
C LEU A 76 -11.66 4.50 2.63
N VAL A 77 -11.08 5.69 2.57
CA VAL A 77 -10.16 6.07 1.50
C VAL A 77 -8.75 6.19 2.08
N GLY A 78 -7.80 5.48 1.49
CA GLY A 78 -6.41 5.49 1.91
C GLY A 78 -5.45 5.21 0.77
N TYR A 79 -4.16 5.23 1.07
CA TYR A 79 -3.08 4.98 0.14
C TYR A 79 -2.27 3.78 0.61
N VAL A 80 -1.96 2.88 -0.33
CA VAL A 80 -1.17 1.68 -0.07
C VAL A 80 0.28 2.04 0.23
N VAL A 81 0.82 1.50 1.32
CA VAL A 81 2.20 1.70 1.74
C VAL A 81 3.00 0.41 1.93
N SER A 82 2.35 -0.76 1.83
CA SER A 82 3.04 -2.05 1.72
C SER A 82 3.13 -2.53 0.28
N SER A 83 4.02 -3.49 0.04
CA SER A 83 4.17 -4.18 -1.23
C SER A 83 4.67 -5.60 -0.99
N ASP A 84 3.92 -6.59 -1.50
CA ASP A 84 4.32 -7.99 -1.49
C ASP A 84 5.28 -8.35 -2.64
N GLN A 85 5.67 -7.39 -3.48
CA GLN A 85 6.52 -7.64 -4.66
C GLN A 85 7.86 -8.30 -4.32
N SER A 86 8.49 -7.86 -3.22
CA SER A 86 9.75 -8.44 -2.72
C SER A 86 9.52 -9.53 -1.66
N GLY A 87 8.26 -9.89 -1.37
CA GLY A 87 7.91 -10.99 -0.47
C GLY A 87 8.08 -10.71 1.02
N ASN A 88 8.23 -9.44 1.45
CA ASN A 88 8.33 -9.11 2.87
C ASN A 88 6.97 -8.96 3.55
N PHE A 89 5.94 -8.61 2.77
CA PHE A 89 4.53 -8.62 3.18
C PHE A 89 3.83 -9.80 2.50
N PHE A 90 2.87 -10.43 3.18
CA PHE A 90 2.17 -11.62 2.67
C PHE A 90 0.70 -11.61 3.09
N GLU A 91 -0.21 -11.69 2.11
CA GLU A 91 -1.66 -11.75 2.34
C GLU A 91 -2.20 -10.57 3.17
N GLU A 92 -1.57 -9.40 3.02
CA GLU A 92 -1.98 -8.16 3.67
C GLU A 92 -1.65 -6.92 2.85
N LEU A 93 -2.50 -5.91 2.97
CA LEU A 93 -2.23 -4.55 2.51
C LEU A 93 -2.20 -3.62 3.70
N ILE A 94 -1.14 -2.83 3.82
CA ILE A 94 -1.07 -1.72 4.77
C ILE A 94 -1.44 -0.46 4.02
N ILE A 95 -2.44 0.25 4.53
CA ILE A 95 -2.92 1.52 3.97
C ILE A 95 -2.83 2.61 5.03
N GLN A 96 -2.62 3.86 4.61
CA GLN A 96 -2.63 5.03 5.50
C GLN A 96 -3.46 6.18 4.92
N ASN A 97 -3.87 7.12 5.79
CA ASN A 97 -4.71 8.26 5.40
C ASN A 97 -3.96 9.41 4.71
N LYS A 98 -2.62 9.47 4.82
CA LYS A 98 -1.79 10.60 4.35
C LYS A 98 -0.84 10.21 3.22
N THR A 99 -0.57 11.14 2.31
CA THR A 99 0.46 11.01 1.27
C THR A 99 1.72 11.83 1.56
N ASP A 100 1.59 12.92 2.32
CA ASP A 100 2.72 13.78 2.73
C ASP A 100 3.28 13.33 4.08
N ASP A 101 4.17 14.08 4.72
CA ASP A 101 4.73 13.80 6.06
C ASP A 101 3.89 14.39 7.22
N SER A 102 2.68 14.91 6.93
CA SER A 102 1.86 15.58 7.94
C SER A 102 1.39 14.63 9.05
N ASP A 103 1.44 15.13 10.28
CA ASP A 103 0.93 14.45 11.47
C ASP A 103 0.58 15.50 12.54
N SER A 104 -0.71 15.69 12.80
CA SER A 104 -1.20 16.71 13.75
C SER A 104 -2.25 16.11 14.67
N MET A 105 -2.42 16.66 15.87
CA MET A 105 -3.37 16.11 16.84
C MET A 105 -4.83 16.07 16.33
N ASP A 106 -5.23 17.04 15.49
CA ASP A 106 -6.60 17.13 14.97
C ASP A 106 -6.82 16.27 13.71
N ASP A 107 -5.74 15.90 13.02
CA ASP A 107 -5.74 15.08 11.80
C ASP A 107 -4.46 14.25 11.77
N PRO A 108 -4.38 13.22 12.64
CA PRO A 108 -3.16 12.44 12.82
C PRO A 108 -2.92 11.54 11.62
N ARG A 109 -1.65 11.19 11.45
CA ARG A 109 -1.25 10.15 10.52
C ARG A 109 -1.60 8.78 11.10
N LEU A 110 -2.44 8.03 10.41
CA LEU A 110 -2.93 6.73 10.87
C LEU A 110 -2.88 5.71 9.73
N GLY A 111 -2.50 4.50 10.08
CA GLY A 111 -2.47 3.36 9.18
C GLY A 111 -3.34 2.22 9.67
N LEU A 112 -3.67 1.29 8.79
CA LEU A 112 -4.29 0.02 9.18
C LEU A 112 -3.93 -1.09 8.21
N ARG A 113 -4.13 -2.33 8.67
CA ARG A 113 -4.02 -3.52 7.86
C ARG A 113 -5.36 -3.93 7.27
N LEU A 114 -5.37 -4.26 5.99
CA LEU A 114 -6.40 -5.08 5.34
C LEU A 114 -5.86 -6.51 5.22
N ALA A 115 -6.47 -7.46 5.90
CA ALA A 115 -6.06 -8.87 5.80
C ALA A 115 -6.75 -9.52 4.60
N VAL A 116 -5.99 -9.95 3.59
CA VAL A 116 -6.51 -10.39 2.29
C VAL A 116 -5.79 -11.65 1.83
N ASN A 117 -6.51 -12.75 1.65
CA ASN A 117 -5.96 -14.07 1.29
C ASN A 117 -5.54 -14.13 -0.20
N VAL A 118 -4.56 -13.30 -0.58
CA VAL A 118 -3.97 -13.14 -1.91
C VAL A 118 -2.49 -12.76 -1.76
N SER A 119 -1.60 -13.45 -2.48
CA SER A 119 -0.14 -13.28 -2.39
C SER A 119 0.50 -12.48 -3.53
N SER A 120 -0.31 -11.75 -4.30
CA SER A 120 0.12 -10.88 -5.41
C SER A 120 -0.72 -9.60 -5.49
N LEU A 121 -0.97 -8.98 -4.34
CA LEU A 121 -1.76 -7.75 -4.20
C LEU A 121 -1.10 -6.57 -4.91
N SER A 122 0.23 -6.49 -4.95
CA SER A 122 0.96 -5.42 -5.65
C SER A 122 0.71 -5.36 -7.17
N ASP A 123 0.28 -6.45 -7.79
CA ASP A 123 -0.12 -6.46 -9.22
C ASP A 123 -1.35 -5.57 -9.48
N THR A 124 -2.20 -5.39 -8.47
CA THR A 124 -3.43 -4.58 -8.55
C THR A 124 -3.30 -3.27 -7.77
N TYR A 125 -2.62 -3.31 -6.63
CA TYR A 125 -2.50 -2.20 -5.68
C TYR A 125 -1.04 -1.87 -5.44
N GLU A 126 -0.43 -1.16 -6.40
CA GLU A 126 0.96 -0.74 -6.27
C GLU A 126 1.18 0.25 -5.10
N PHE A 127 2.41 0.38 -4.61
CA PHE A 127 2.75 1.36 -3.57
C PHE A 127 2.31 2.77 -4.01
N GLY A 128 1.65 3.50 -3.10
CA GLY A 128 1.04 4.80 -3.36
C GLY A 128 -0.33 4.76 -4.05
N ARG A 129 -0.82 3.58 -4.46
CA ARG A 129 -2.16 3.44 -5.05
C ARG A 129 -3.23 3.91 -4.06
N LYS A 130 -4.07 4.83 -4.51
CA LYS A 130 -5.29 5.20 -3.80
C LYS A 130 -6.30 4.07 -3.87
N VAL A 131 -6.91 3.72 -2.74
CA VAL A 131 -7.92 2.66 -2.64
C VAL A 131 -9.14 3.14 -1.87
N PHE A 132 -10.29 2.59 -2.22
CA PHE A 132 -11.57 2.82 -1.57
C PHE A 132 -12.08 1.49 -1.01
N VAL A 133 -11.99 1.32 0.30
CA VAL A 133 -12.41 0.09 0.98
C VAL A 133 -13.88 0.22 1.35
N LYS A 134 -14.74 -0.59 0.74
CA LYS A 134 -16.14 -0.74 1.15
C LYS A 134 -16.18 -1.48 2.48
N LEU A 135 -16.75 -0.85 3.50
CA LEU A 135 -16.67 -1.31 4.87
C LEU A 135 -17.87 -2.14 5.32
N ASN A 136 -18.99 -2.10 4.60
CA ASN A 136 -20.20 -2.84 4.94
C ASN A 136 -19.90 -4.34 5.15
N GLY A 137 -20.33 -4.89 6.28
CA GLY A 137 -20.16 -6.30 6.61
C GLY A 137 -18.70 -6.71 6.85
N LEU A 138 -17.80 -5.74 7.07
CA LEU A 138 -16.45 -5.97 7.55
C LEU A 138 -16.37 -5.81 9.07
N THR A 139 -15.34 -6.43 9.64
CA THR A 139 -15.03 -6.40 11.06
C THR A 139 -13.72 -5.66 11.27
N ILE A 140 -13.72 -4.73 12.23
CA ILE A 140 -12.52 -4.07 12.73
C ILE A 140 -12.09 -4.81 13.99
N GLY A 141 -10.82 -5.19 14.07
CA GLY A 141 -10.25 -5.82 15.25
C GLY A 141 -8.77 -5.56 15.38
N THR A 142 -8.16 -6.18 16.38
CA THR A 142 -6.71 -6.26 16.51
C THR A 142 -6.25 -7.67 16.20
N ALA A 143 -5.28 -7.80 15.29
CA ALA A 143 -4.60 -9.06 15.04
C ALA A 143 -3.10 -8.80 15.06
N ASN A 144 -2.34 -9.65 15.78
CA ASN A 144 -0.90 -9.47 16.01
C ASN A 144 -0.58 -8.04 16.50
N GLY A 145 -1.37 -7.48 17.41
CA GLY A 145 -1.12 -6.14 17.98
C GLY A 145 -1.43 -4.94 17.08
N ILE A 146 -1.86 -5.14 15.84
CA ILE A 146 -2.15 -4.05 14.90
C ILE A 146 -3.62 -4.00 14.48
N LEU A 147 -4.14 -2.78 14.29
CA LEU A 147 -5.50 -2.56 13.83
C LEU A 147 -5.68 -3.18 12.43
N THR A 148 -6.64 -4.07 12.34
CA THR A 148 -6.91 -4.89 11.15
C THR A 148 -8.38 -4.78 10.79
N VAL A 149 -8.66 -4.48 9.52
CA VAL A 149 -9.99 -4.54 8.93
C VAL A 149 -10.03 -5.77 8.03
N ALA A 150 -11.00 -6.64 8.26
CA ALA A 150 -11.14 -7.89 7.52
C ALA A 150 -12.58 -8.39 7.53
N LYS A 151 -12.83 -9.64 7.15
CA LYS A 151 -14.09 -10.33 7.50
C LYS A 151 -14.02 -10.74 8.98
N GLY A 152 -15.12 -11.24 9.54
CA GLY A 152 -15.07 -11.81 10.88
C GLY A 152 -16.34 -12.54 11.26
N GLU A 153 -16.20 -13.44 12.22
CA GLU A 153 -17.29 -14.11 12.93
C GLU A 153 -17.02 -14.03 14.43
N GLY A 154 -17.88 -13.34 15.17
CA GLY A 154 -17.73 -13.19 16.62
C GLY A 154 -16.53 -12.31 17.01
N SER A 155 -15.55 -12.87 17.71
CA SER A 155 -14.43 -12.14 18.32
C SER A 155 -13.12 -12.23 17.53
N GLN A 156 -13.15 -12.74 16.30
CA GLN A 156 -11.96 -12.92 15.47
C GLN A 156 -12.13 -12.21 14.13
N VAL A 157 -11.01 -11.72 13.60
CA VAL A 157 -10.91 -11.25 12.22
C VAL A 157 -10.44 -12.40 11.34
N GLU A 158 -11.07 -12.55 10.19
CA GLU A 158 -10.74 -13.52 9.15
C GLU A 158 -10.38 -12.79 7.85
N GLN A 159 -9.43 -13.30 7.09
CA GLN A 159 -9.00 -12.66 5.85
C GLN A 159 -10.15 -12.51 4.85
N ILE A 160 -10.14 -11.40 4.12
CA ILE A 160 -10.97 -11.19 2.93
C ILE A 160 -10.50 -12.16 1.84
N GLN A 161 -11.42 -12.90 1.22
CA GLN A 161 -11.05 -13.97 0.30
C GLN A 161 -10.78 -13.48 -1.13
N GLU A 162 -9.98 -14.25 -1.89
CA GLU A 162 -9.57 -13.92 -3.28
C GLU A 162 -10.78 -13.65 -4.21
N PHE A 163 -11.90 -14.33 -4.00
CA PHE A 163 -13.06 -14.18 -4.88
C PHE A 163 -13.85 -12.87 -4.66
N GLU A 164 -13.67 -12.19 -3.53
CA GLU A 164 -14.46 -11.01 -3.12
C GLU A 164 -13.64 -9.74 -2.90
N TYR A 165 -12.31 -9.84 -2.71
CA TYR A 165 -11.52 -8.67 -2.30
C TYR A 165 -11.57 -7.50 -3.29
N ARG A 166 -11.78 -7.74 -4.59
CA ARG A 166 -11.88 -6.67 -5.61
C ARG A 166 -13.22 -5.93 -5.58
N ASP A 167 -14.24 -6.53 -4.99
CA ASP A 167 -15.53 -5.88 -4.75
C ASP A 167 -15.53 -5.07 -3.44
N ILE A 168 -14.59 -5.39 -2.55
CA ILE A 168 -14.39 -4.71 -1.26
C ILE A 168 -13.36 -3.59 -1.38
N ILE A 169 -12.20 -3.87 -1.95
CA ILE A 169 -11.08 -2.93 -2.11
C ILE A 169 -11.14 -2.40 -3.53
N LEU A 170 -11.79 -1.26 -3.73
CA LEU A 170 -11.92 -0.67 -5.04
C LEU A 170 -10.66 0.13 -5.37
N ARG A 171 -10.04 -0.20 -6.49
CA ARG A 171 -8.85 0.50 -6.99
C ARG A 171 -9.21 1.91 -7.46
N GLY A 172 -8.51 2.92 -6.93
CA GLY A 172 -8.60 4.31 -7.41
C GLY A 172 -7.74 4.57 -8.65
N GLY A 173 -7.99 5.69 -9.33
CA GLY A 173 -7.26 6.11 -10.53
C GLY A 173 -5.85 6.64 -10.26
N GLU A 174 -5.63 7.14 -9.04
CA GLU A 174 -4.41 7.83 -8.62
C GLU A 174 -3.34 6.88 -8.02
N VAL A 175 -2.07 7.13 -8.37
CA VAL A 175 -0.89 6.66 -7.63
C VAL A 175 -0.20 7.90 -7.06
N ALA A 176 -0.31 8.09 -5.76
CA ALA A 176 0.34 9.22 -5.09
C ALA A 176 1.83 8.92 -4.87
N THR A 177 2.66 9.95 -4.91
CA THR A 177 3.99 9.89 -4.30
C THR A 177 3.81 9.96 -2.79
N ILE A 178 4.30 8.96 -2.06
CA ILE A 178 4.22 8.91 -0.59
C ILE A 178 5.51 9.48 0.00
N THR A 179 5.38 10.53 0.80
CA THR A 179 6.46 11.08 1.63
C THR A 179 6.37 10.42 3.01
N PRO A 180 7.44 9.78 3.51
CA PRO A 180 7.44 9.18 4.84
C PRO A 180 7.40 10.24 5.94
N LYS A 181 6.80 9.92 7.09
CA LYS A 181 6.98 10.71 8.31
C LYS A 181 8.41 10.45 8.83
N VAL A 182 9.23 11.49 8.89
CA VAL A 182 10.56 11.40 9.53
C VAL A 182 10.38 11.43 11.05
N VAL A 183 10.86 10.41 11.72
CA VAL A 183 10.72 10.24 13.17
C VAL A 183 12.00 9.62 13.74
N ALA A 184 12.37 9.96 14.98
CA ALA A 184 13.48 9.28 15.65
C ALA A 184 13.00 7.93 16.20
N ILE A 185 13.87 6.91 16.20
CA ILE A 185 13.52 5.58 16.72
C ILE A 185 13.03 5.65 18.18
N GLY A 186 13.63 6.50 19.01
CA GLY A 186 13.24 6.71 20.40
C GLY A 186 11.91 7.45 20.61
N ASP A 187 11.36 8.10 19.58
CA ASP A 187 10.15 8.92 19.65
C ASP A 187 8.91 8.20 19.08
N LEU A 188 9.04 6.94 18.67
CA LEU A 188 7.95 6.15 18.12
C LEU A 188 6.81 5.94 19.14
N THR A 189 5.59 5.95 18.63
CA THR A 189 4.37 5.77 19.41
C THR A 189 3.44 4.74 18.76
N GLU A 190 2.37 4.35 19.45
CA GLU A 190 1.32 3.48 18.88
C GLU A 190 0.62 4.10 17.66
N GLN A 191 0.67 5.43 17.49
CA GLN A 191 0.09 6.11 16.31
C GLN A 191 0.91 5.86 15.04
N ASP A 192 2.18 5.51 15.18
CA ASP A 192 3.06 5.22 14.04
C ASP A 192 2.84 3.80 13.48
N LEU A 193 2.14 2.93 14.20
CA LEU A 193 1.79 1.59 13.71
C LEU A 193 1.02 1.67 12.39
N ASN A 194 1.38 0.77 11.47
CA ASN A 194 0.86 0.68 10.11
C ASN A 194 1.11 1.93 9.24
N THR A 195 1.99 2.85 9.63
CA THR A 195 2.32 4.04 8.83
C THR A 195 3.70 3.92 8.20
N PHE A 196 3.87 4.57 7.05
CA PHE A 196 5.15 4.68 6.37
C PHE A 196 6.00 5.81 6.98
N ILE A 197 7.14 5.41 7.54
CA ILE A 197 8.04 6.27 8.29
C ILE A 197 9.48 6.17 7.75
N GLN A 198 10.31 7.13 8.12
CA GLN A 198 11.74 7.16 7.82
C GLN A 198 12.54 7.42 9.09
N PHE A 199 13.58 6.61 9.29
CA PHE A 199 14.65 6.93 10.22
C PHE A 199 15.79 7.58 9.47
N ASP A 200 16.18 8.77 9.89
CA ASP A 200 17.40 9.43 9.43
C ASP A 200 18.58 9.03 10.30
N ASN A 201 19.78 9.10 9.72
CA ASN A 201 21.04 8.78 10.39
C ASN A 201 21.00 7.45 11.16
N ALA A 202 20.40 6.43 10.54
CA ALA A 202 20.31 5.08 11.06
C ALA A 202 21.36 4.18 10.40
N GLN A 203 21.68 3.07 11.06
CA GLN A 203 22.53 2.00 10.52
C GLN A 203 22.04 0.63 11.01
N ILE A 204 22.39 -0.44 10.29
CA ILE A 204 22.30 -1.79 10.85
C ILE A 204 23.40 -1.92 11.91
N ASN A 205 23.08 -2.58 13.03
CA ASN A 205 24.01 -2.77 14.12
C ASN A 205 25.32 -3.37 13.60
N ARG A 206 26.44 -2.72 13.95
CA ARG A 206 27.77 -3.07 13.44
C ARG A 206 28.19 -4.52 13.70
N ASN A 207 27.63 -5.18 14.71
CA ASN A 207 27.94 -6.57 15.04
C ASN A 207 27.17 -7.57 14.15
N GLU A 208 26.19 -7.10 13.39
CA GLU A 208 25.31 -7.91 12.54
C GLU A 208 25.59 -7.69 11.04
N LEU A 209 26.56 -6.85 10.67
CA LEU A 209 26.88 -6.54 9.27
C LEU A 209 27.34 -7.74 8.45
N SER A 210 27.80 -8.82 9.08
CA SER A 210 28.13 -10.08 8.38
C SER A 210 26.91 -10.96 8.12
N LEU A 211 25.77 -10.65 8.75
CA LEU A 211 24.54 -11.40 8.60
C LEU A 211 23.78 -10.91 7.36
N THR A 212 22.98 -11.80 6.82
CA THR A 212 21.98 -11.48 5.80
C THR A 212 20.73 -10.87 6.42
N TYR A 213 19.78 -10.33 5.64
CA TYR A 213 18.53 -9.78 6.21
C TYR A 213 17.69 -10.86 6.93
N ALA A 214 17.56 -12.06 6.36
CA ALA A 214 16.80 -13.19 6.93
C ALA A 214 17.22 -14.56 6.34
N GLY A 215 18.51 -14.75 6.06
CA GLY A 215 19.06 -15.97 5.44
C GLY A 215 19.88 -16.85 6.37
N GLU A 216 19.93 -16.53 7.67
CA GLU A 216 20.72 -17.31 8.64
C GLU A 216 19.98 -18.58 9.05
N PRO A 217 20.69 -19.67 9.43
CA PRO A 217 20.04 -20.92 9.86
C PRO A 217 19.13 -20.80 11.09
N SER A 218 19.25 -19.71 11.85
CA SER A 218 18.42 -19.39 13.01
C SER A 218 17.18 -18.56 12.69
N ASP A 219 17.05 -18.05 11.46
CA ASP A 219 15.88 -17.26 11.06
C ASP A 219 14.72 -18.25 10.74
N GLU A 220 13.64 -18.18 11.52
CA GLU A 220 12.47 -19.07 11.43
C GLU A 220 11.24 -18.26 11.05
N PHE A 221 10.74 -18.43 9.82
CA PHE A 221 9.70 -17.61 9.18
C PHE A 221 10.12 -16.15 8.93
N ASP A 222 10.75 -15.52 9.91
CA ASP A 222 11.32 -14.18 9.85
C ASP A 222 12.76 -14.17 10.40
N GLY A 223 13.57 -13.26 9.85
CA GLY A 223 14.85 -12.84 10.41
C GLY A 223 14.73 -11.48 11.05
N PHE A 224 15.42 -11.31 12.18
CA PHE A 224 15.47 -10.06 12.93
C PHE A 224 16.89 -9.52 12.96
N ARG A 225 17.06 -8.28 12.52
CA ARG A 225 18.29 -7.50 12.67
C ARG A 225 18.01 -6.25 13.47
N ILE A 226 19.05 -5.65 14.03
CA ILE A 226 18.92 -4.43 14.82
C ILE A 226 19.26 -3.25 13.91
N ILE A 227 18.30 -2.32 13.77
CA ILE A 227 18.60 -0.96 13.31
C ILE A 227 18.83 -0.10 14.54
N GLU A 228 19.88 0.71 14.51
CA GLU A 228 20.21 1.65 15.57
C GLU A 228 20.34 3.07 15.03
N SER A 229 19.91 4.02 15.86
CA SER A 229 20.15 5.44 15.64
C SER A 229 21.64 5.74 15.81
N CYS A 230 22.19 6.60 14.97
CA CYS A 230 23.55 7.12 15.16
C CYS A 230 23.58 8.41 15.99
N ASP A 231 22.41 9.01 16.28
CA ASP A 231 22.29 10.25 17.06
C ASP A 231 22.13 9.99 18.57
N ASP A 232 21.53 8.86 18.92
CA ASP A 232 21.35 8.42 20.30
C ASP A 232 21.55 6.89 20.43
N ASN A 233 21.13 6.30 21.55
CA ASN A 233 21.25 4.84 21.78
C ASN A 233 19.93 4.09 21.50
N SER A 234 18.98 4.69 20.78
CA SER A 234 17.73 4.03 20.44
C SER A 234 17.93 3.01 19.32
N SER A 235 17.18 1.92 19.38
CA SER A 235 17.27 0.81 18.43
C SER A 235 15.92 0.12 18.27
N MET A 236 15.71 -0.51 17.12
CA MET A 236 14.50 -1.24 16.78
C MET A 236 14.85 -2.50 15.99
N LEU A 237 13.98 -3.51 16.06
CA LEU A 237 14.12 -4.72 15.26
C LEU A 237 13.61 -4.49 13.84
N LEU A 238 14.51 -4.65 12.86
CA LEU A 238 14.18 -4.83 11.46
C LEU A 238 13.74 -6.27 11.24
N GLN A 239 12.49 -6.46 10.87
CA GLN A 239 11.95 -7.77 10.50
C GLN A 239 12.03 -7.95 8.99
N THR A 240 12.50 -9.11 8.57
CA THR A 240 12.47 -9.53 7.16
C THR A 240 11.98 -10.97 7.06
N SER A 241 11.01 -11.21 6.19
CA SER A 241 10.51 -12.54 5.91
C SER A 241 11.59 -13.43 5.29
N THR A 242 11.62 -14.69 5.71
CA THR A 242 12.42 -15.75 5.06
C THR A 242 11.90 -16.12 3.66
N PHE A 243 10.78 -15.54 3.22
CA PHE A 243 10.27 -15.63 1.85
C PHE A 243 10.66 -14.43 0.98
N ALA A 244 11.22 -13.38 1.56
CA ALA A 244 11.63 -12.20 0.82
C ALA A 244 12.74 -12.52 -0.19
N ASP A 245 12.69 -11.92 -1.38
CA ASP A 245 13.68 -12.12 -2.44
C ASP A 245 15.09 -11.61 -2.04
N PHE A 246 15.12 -10.65 -1.11
CA PHE A 246 16.34 -10.05 -0.57
C PHE A 246 16.81 -10.66 0.75
N LYS A 247 16.17 -11.74 1.25
CA LYS A 247 16.54 -12.35 2.54
C LYS A 247 18.01 -12.71 2.67
N SER A 248 18.65 -13.12 1.57
CA SER A 248 20.05 -13.55 1.52
C SER A 248 21.02 -12.42 1.16
N VAL A 249 20.52 -11.19 1.00
CA VAL A 249 21.37 -10.01 0.84
C VAL A 249 22.04 -9.72 2.18
N GLN A 250 23.33 -9.41 2.16
CA GLN A 250 24.07 -9.02 3.37
C GLN A 250 23.60 -7.64 3.85
N GLY A 251 23.56 -7.43 5.17
CA GLY A 251 23.17 -6.15 5.76
C GLY A 251 23.93 -4.96 5.16
N ALA A 252 23.21 -3.88 4.84
CA ALA A 252 23.79 -2.68 4.29
C ALA A 252 24.80 -2.06 5.27
N HIS A 253 25.98 -1.72 4.75
CA HIS A 253 27.04 -1.06 5.50
C HIS A 253 26.87 0.47 5.50
N GLY A 254 27.45 1.12 6.50
CA GLY A 254 27.42 2.57 6.66
C GLY A 254 26.17 3.05 7.37
N ARG A 255 25.86 4.33 7.19
CA ARG A 255 24.69 4.98 7.79
C ARG A 255 23.98 5.85 6.77
N GLY A 256 22.72 6.15 7.01
CA GLY A 256 21.93 7.02 6.16
C GLY A 256 20.47 6.96 6.55
N SER A 257 19.58 6.92 5.55
CA SER A 257 18.14 6.84 5.79
C SER A 257 17.61 5.45 5.48
N ILE A 258 16.63 5.01 6.25
CA ILE A 258 15.86 3.79 5.96
C ILE A 258 14.37 4.08 6.09
N GLN A 259 13.59 3.60 5.12
CA GLN A 259 12.14 3.79 5.05
C GLN A 259 11.41 2.45 5.18
N GLY A 260 10.21 2.48 5.74
CA GLY A 260 9.45 1.26 6.00
C GLY A 260 8.22 1.52 6.84
N ILE A 261 7.57 0.43 7.25
CA ILE A 261 6.35 0.45 8.03
C ILE A 261 6.66 -0.03 9.44
N MET A 262 6.19 0.73 10.45
CA MET A 262 6.20 0.25 11.83
C MET A 262 5.04 -0.72 12.03
N SER A 263 5.32 -1.88 12.61
CA SER A 263 4.36 -2.93 12.90
C SER A 263 4.67 -3.61 14.24
N ARG A 264 4.01 -4.72 14.51
CA ARG A 264 4.26 -5.65 15.62
C ARG A 264 4.65 -6.99 15.03
N ASP A 265 5.46 -7.75 15.77
CA ASP A 265 5.79 -9.11 15.37
C ASP A 265 4.55 -10.02 15.42
N PHE A 266 4.65 -11.23 14.87
CA PHE A 266 3.53 -12.18 14.83
C PHE A 266 2.95 -12.49 16.22
N GLY A 267 3.78 -12.52 17.27
CA GLY A 267 3.35 -12.79 18.64
C GLY A 267 2.70 -11.60 19.36
N ASP A 268 2.76 -10.40 18.79
CA ASP A 268 2.47 -9.14 19.49
C ASP A 268 3.32 -8.96 20.77
N ASP A 269 4.57 -9.39 20.72
CA ASP A 269 5.52 -9.26 21.83
C ASP A 269 6.28 -7.93 21.76
N PHE A 270 6.64 -7.46 20.57
CA PHE A 270 7.45 -6.25 20.37
C PHE A 270 7.15 -5.52 19.04
N ASN A 271 7.59 -4.26 18.96
CA ASN A 271 7.50 -3.48 17.74
C ASN A 271 8.59 -3.90 16.76
N VAL A 272 8.24 -3.92 15.48
CA VAL A 272 9.14 -4.25 14.38
C VAL A 272 9.05 -3.21 13.28
N PHE A 273 10.14 -3.06 12.54
CA PHE A 273 10.23 -2.23 11.36
C PHE A 273 10.33 -3.12 10.13
N VAL A 274 9.46 -2.91 9.14
CA VAL A 274 9.34 -3.78 7.96
C VAL A 274 9.52 -2.92 6.71
N ILE A 275 10.53 -3.22 5.90
CA ILE A 275 10.79 -2.52 4.62
C ILE A 275 10.05 -3.19 3.47
N ASN A 276 9.69 -2.46 2.42
CA ASN A 276 9.14 -3.10 1.21
C ASN A 276 10.25 -3.83 0.45
N SER A 277 11.42 -3.22 0.34
CA SER A 277 12.59 -3.82 -0.33
C SER A 277 13.90 -3.19 0.14
N VAL A 278 15.03 -3.76 -0.31
CA VAL A 278 16.36 -3.16 -0.08
C VAL A 278 16.54 -1.77 -0.70
N ALA A 279 15.69 -1.35 -1.64
CA ALA A 279 15.72 0.00 -2.20
C ALA A 279 15.31 1.07 -1.17
N ASP A 280 14.62 0.68 -0.10
CA ASP A 280 14.23 1.58 0.98
C ASP A 280 15.40 1.87 1.95
N VAL A 281 16.56 1.22 1.75
CA VAL A 281 17.76 1.36 2.59
C VAL A 281 18.81 2.17 1.83
N ASN A 282 19.02 3.41 2.24
CA ASN A 282 19.94 4.36 1.61
C ASN A 282 21.10 4.69 2.55
N PHE A 283 21.99 3.71 2.77
CA PHE A 283 23.18 3.87 3.58
C PHE A 283 24.41 4.16 2.71
N VAL A 284 25.24 5.08 3.18
CA VAL A 284 26.49 5.44 2.54
C VAL A 284 27.67 5.07 3.45
N ASN A 285 28.68 4.44 2.85
CA ASN A 285 29.96 4.22 3.50
C ASN A 285 30.67 5.57 3.61
N THR A 286 30.66 6.17 4.79
CA THR A 286 31.48 7.34 5.14
C THR A 286 32.85 6.94 5.64
#